data_AF-A0A183DTG2-F1
#
_entry.id   AF-A0A183DTG2-F1
#
_cell.length_a   1.000
_cell.length_b   1.000
_cell.length_c   1.000
_cell.angle_alpha   90.00
_cell.angle_beta   90.00
_cell.angle_gamma   90.00
#
_symmetry.space_group_name_H-M   'P 1'
#
loop_
_entity.id
_entity.type
_entity.pdbx_description
1 polymer ?
#
loop_
_entity_poly.entity_id
_entity_poly.type
_entity_poly.pdbx_seq_one_letter_code
_entity_poly.pdbx_strand_id
1 'polypeptide(L)'
;MLHRMKKSEIWAQFCRFIGYHFLFQASKEELREASAKNLLQSCFEYISMCLKTDDLNFDQKKIAEAWLAVYGVLKNCGLLTQGILAEQAKIVANVILSEFVLINKMEELILSPFDPHMEIGRVIDFWIKRIILKYRPLQHTVLAYLKEQIESGTLFAGDAQQDEIYLCGSSVQFLLLIRGNRKPINEAAANGGSARRNTDLYAICVKLLGERLQRMANKYMESDLFMNVESIFQEL
;
A
#
# COMPACT_ATOMS: atom_id res chain seq x y z
N MET A 1 35.59 -3.20 12.67
CA MET A 1 34.99 -3.35 11.32
C MET A 1 33.53 -2.87 11.24
N LEU A 2 32.75 -2.92 12.34
CA LEU A 2 31.35 -2.44 12.38
C LEU A 2 31.16 -0.90 12.36
N HIS A 3 32.20 -0.11 12.62
CA HIS A 3 32.10 1.36 12.69
C HIS A 3 32.14 2.11 11.34
N ARG A 4 32.15 1.40 10.21
CA ARG A 4 32.17 2.02 8.86
C ARG A 4 31.00 1.64 7.96
N MET A 5 30.07 0.83 8.42
CA MET A 5 28.90 0.46 7.62
C MET A 5 27.82 1.53 7.75
N LYS A 6 27.27 1.98 6.61
CA LYS A 6 26.08 2.84 6.63
C LYS A 6 24.93 2.05 7.28
N LYS A 7 24.05 2.71 8.04
CA LYS A 7 22.88 2.06 8.69
C LYS A 7 22.06 1.21 7.70
N SER A 8 21.98 1.62 6.44
CA SER A 8 21.32 0.89 5.35
C SER A 8 22.01 -0.43 4.96
N GLU A 9 23.34 -0.52 5.06
CA GLU A 9 24.09 -1.76 4.85
C GLU A 9 23.94 -2.73 6.02
N ILE A 10 23.88 -2.21 7.25
CA ILE A 10 23.56 -3.00 8.45
C ILE A 10 22.15 -3.59 8.30
N TRP A 11 21.19 -2.82 7.78
CA TRP A 11 19.83 -3.28 7.51
C TRP A 11 19.75 -4.31 6.39
N ALA A 12 20.44 -4.10 5.27
CA ALA A 12 20.49 -5.08 4.19
C ALA A 12 21.10 -6.40 4.68
N GLN A 13 22.10 -6.34 5.56
CA GLN A 13 22.68 -7.52 6.21
C GLN A 13 21.74 -8.12 7.26
N PHE A 14 21.01 -7.32 8.03
CA PHE A 14 20.03 -7.79 9.02
C PHE A 14 18.87 -8.53 8.33
N CYS A 15 18.30 -7.96 7.26
CA CYS A 15 17.29 -8.63 6.43
C CYS A 15 17.79 -9.95 5.85
N ARG A 16 19.04 -10.00 5.35
CA ARG A 16 19.66 -11.25 4.88
C ARG A 16 19.90 -12.25 6.01
N PHE A 17 20.36 -11.77 7.17
CA PHE A 17 20.66 -12.57 8.35
C PHE A 17 19.39 -13.22 8.90
N ILE A 18 18.29 -12.48 8.97
CA ILE A 18 17.03 -13.02 9.47
C ILE A 18 16.42 -14.04 8.51
N GLY A 19 16.49 -13.76 7.20
CA GLY A 19 16.06 -14.70 6.18
C GLY A 19 16.82 -16.04 6.23
N TYR A 20 18.10 -16.01 6.60
CA TYR A 20 18.94 -17.21 6.68
C TYR A 20 18.90 -17.93 8.04
N HIS A 21 18.89 -17.22 9.17
CA HIS A 21 19.10 -17.85 10.49
C HIS A 21 17.83 -18.11 11.29
N PHE A 22 16.87 -17.18 11.29
CA PHE A 22 15.72 -17.25 12.20
C PHE A 22 14.67 -18.26 11.72
N LEU A 23 14.54 -18.40 10.40
CA LEU A 23 13.55 -19.27 9.77
C LEU A 23 13.97 -20.74 9.70
N PHE A 24 15.27 -21.02 9.77
CA PHE A 24 15.80 -22.39 9.77
C PHE A 24 15.72 -23.07 11.14
N GLN A 25 15.71 -22.32 12.25
CA GLN A 25 15.82 -22.88 13.61
C GLN A 25 14.48 -23.20 14.30
N ALA A 26 13.35 -22.62 13.87
CA ALA A 26 12.06 -22.95 14.44
C ALA A 26 11.58 -24.33 13.94
N SER A 27 11.17 -25.23 14.84
CA SER A 27 10.82 -26.63 14.52
C SER A 27 9.35 -26.85 14.17
N LYS A 28 8.49 -25.83 14.32
CA LYS A 28 7.05 -25.87 13.99
C LYS A 28 6.69 -24.78 12.99
N GLU A 29 5.89 -25.13 11.97
CA GLU A 29 5.49 -24.27 10.86
C GLU A 29 4.71 -23.02 11.32
N GLU A 30 3.78 -23.18 12.27
CA GLU A 30 3.03 -22.06 12.87
C GLU A 30 3.95 -21.06 13.60
N LEU A 31 4.98 -21.56 14.30
CA LEU A 31 5.95 -20.74 15.01
C LEU A 31 6.86 -19.97 14.03
N ARG A 32 7.16 -20.57 12.87
CA ARG A 32 7.87 -19.93 11.76
C ARG A 32 7.06 -18.79 11.15
N GLU A 33 5.78 -19.02 10.87
CA GLU A 33 4.91 -17.99 10.30
C GLU A 33 4.72 -16.81 11.27
N ALA A 34 4.46 -17.09 12.55
CA ALA A 34 4.30 -16.04 13.57
C ALA A 34 5.58 -15.21 13.75
N SER A 35 6.76 -15.86 13.78
CA SER A 35 8.05 -15.17 13.87
C SER A 35 8.32 -14.30 12.64
N ALA A 36 7.99 -14.78 11.45
CA ALA A 36 8.14 -14.04 10.20
C ALA A 36 7.21 -12.81 10.15
N LYS A 37 5.96 -12.93 10.61
CA LYS A 37 5.02 -11.81 10.72
C LYS A 37 5.55 -10.72 11.67
N ASN A 38 5.89 -11.10 12.90
CA ASN A 38 6.38 -10.16 13.92
C ASN A 38 7.62 -9.41 13.44
N LEU A 39 8.54 -10.13 12.83
CA LEU A 39 9.75 -9.53 12.29
C LEU A 39 9.45 -8.53 11.17
N LEU A 40 8.68 -8.93 10.16
CA LEU A 40 8.37 -8.06 9.03
C LEU A 40 7.65 -6.80 9.52
N GLN A 41 6.78 -6.94 10.52
CA GLN A 41 6.16 -5.79 11.18
C GLN A 41 7.19 -4.87 11.85
N SER A 42 8.11 -5.38 12.67
CA SER A 42 9.16 -4.53 13.27
C SER A 42 10.04 -3.85 12.21
N CYS A 43 10.32 -4.54 11.11
CA CYS A 43 11.07 -3.96 9.98
C CYS A 43 10.27 -2.83 9.30
N PHE A 44 8.98 -3.05 9.10
CA PHE A 44 8.07 -2.07 8.54
C PHE A 44 7.99 -0.81 9.41
N GLU A 45 7.81 -0.97 10.72
CA GLU A 45 7.73 0.14 11.69
C GLU A 45 9.01 0.97 11.68
N TYR A 46 10.17 0.30 11.68
CA TYR A 46 11.47 0.98 11.60
C TYR A 46 11.64 1.75 10.29
N ILE A 47 11.33 1.13 9.14
CA ILE A 47 11.41 1.80 7.83
C ILE A 47 10.51 3.03 7.80
N SER A 48 9.28 2.91 8.29
CA SER A 48 8.32 4.00 8.33
C SER A 48 8.79 5.14 9.23
N MET A 49 9.38 4.84 10.39
CA MET A 49 10.01 5.84 11.25
C MET A 49 11.16 6.56 10.52
N CYS A 50 12.08 5.83 9.89
CA CYS A 50 13.21 6.44 9.19
C CYS A 50 12.79 7.31 8.00
N LEU A 51 11.70 6.95 7.30
CA LEU A 51 11.14 7.75 6.21
C LEU A 51 10.57 9.09 6.69
N LYS A 52 10.12 9.17 7.96
CA LYS A 52 9.58 10.39 8.58
C LYS A 52 10.65 11.30 9.19
N THR A 53 11.79 10.76 9.60
CA THR A 53 12.82 11.53 10.35
C THR A 53 13.87 12.20 9.47
N ASP A 54 13.68 12.27 8.15
CA ASP A 54 14.65 12.79 7.18
C ASP A 54 16.10 12.34 7.40
N ASP A 55 16.31 11.09 7.81
CA ASP A 55 17.67 10.55 8.02
C ASP A 55 18.39 10.54 6.66
N LEU A 56 19.37 11.43 6.49
CA LEU A 56 20.18 11.58 5.27
C LEU A 56 20.93 10.28 4.90
N ASN A 57 21.07 9.34 5.84
CA ASN A 57 21.68 8.04 5.59
C ASN A 57 20.70 6.95 5.15
N PHE A 58 19.41 7.26 5.07
CA PHE A 58 18.36 6.34 4.65
C PHE A 58 18.25 6.28 3.12
N ASP A 59 19.03 5.38 2.53
CA ASP A 59 18.98 5.09 1.09
C ASP A 59 17.72 4.27 0.75
N GLN A 60 16.63 4.97 0.43
CA GLN A 60 15.34 4.38 0.07
C GLN A 60 15.44 3.33 -1.04
N LYS A 61 16.35 3.51 -2.00
CA LYS A 61 16.52 2.57 -3.11
C LYS A 61 17.10 1.26 -2.60
N LYS A 62 18.21 1.31 -1.85
CA LYS A 62 18.84 0.11 -1.27
C LYS A 62 17.91 -0.60 -0.29
N ILE A 63 17.17 0.13 0.52
CA ILE A 63 16.22 -0.47 1.47
C ILE A 63 15.07 -1.16 0.73
N ALA A 64 14.54 -0.56 -0.34
CA ALA A 64 13.51 -1.21 -1.13
C ALA A 64 14.02 -2.48 -1.83
N GLU A 65 15.24 -2.45 -2.39
CA GLU A 65 15.88 -3.63 -2.98
C GLU A 65 16.07 -4.74 -1.93
N ALA A 66 16.50 -4.39 -0.71
CA ALA A 66 16.63 -5.33 0.40
C ALA A 66 15.28 -5.92 0.82
N TRP A 67 14.23 -5.10 0.89
CA TRP A 67 12.87 -5.54 1.22
C TRP A 67 12.33 -6.55 0.19
N LEU A 68 12.48 -6.23 -1.10
CA LEU A 68 12.08 -7.14 -2.18
C LEU A 68 12.88 -8.45 -2.16
N ALA A 69 14.16 -8.38 -1.79
CA ALA A 69 14.98 -9.58 -1.61
C ALA A 69 14.47 -10.46 -0.44
N VAL A 70 13.96 -9.86 0.65
CA VAL A 70 13.33 -10.62 1.75
C VAL A 70 12.14 -11.42 1.23
N TYR A 71 11.26 -10.85 0.41
CA TYR A 71 10.18 -11.63 -0.22
C TYR A 71 10.71 -12.79 -1.06
N GLY A 72 11.81 -12.58 -1.81
CA GLY A 72 12.48 -13.64 -2.56
C GLY A 72 12.97 -14.78 -1.66
N VAL A 73 13.63 -14.45 -0.55
CA VAL A 73 14.12 -15.44 0.43
C VAL A 73 12.95 -16.19 1.09
N LEU A 74 11.95 -15.47 1.58
CA LEU A 74 10.76 -16.08 2.19
C LEU A 74 10.05 -17.02 1.22
N LYS A 75 9.92 -16.63 -0.04
CA LYS A 75 9.33 -17.48 -1.08
C LYS A 75 10.16 -18.74 -1.30
N ASN A 76 11.47 -18.64 -1.43
CA ASN A 76 12.36 -19.78 -1.65
C ASN A 76 12.40 -20.74 -0.45
N CYS A 77 12.19 -20.21 0.75
CA CYS A 77 12.08 -21.01 1.97
C CYS A 77 10.66 -21.58 2.20
N GLY A 78 9.70 -21.34 1.29
CA GLY A 78 8.30 -21.79 1.46
C GLY A 78 7.52 -21.04 2.55
N LEU A 79 8.04 -19.91 3.02
CA LEU A 79 7.50 -19.16 4.16
C LEU A 79 6.70 -17.94 3.78
N LEU A 80 6.73 -17.52 2.51
CA LEU A 80 5.87 -16.44 2.03
C LEU A 80 4.44 -16.95 1.81
N THR A 81 3.75 -17.26 2.90
CA THR A 81 2.37 -17.74 2.89
C THR A 81 1.39 -16.61 2.56
N GLN A 82 0.16 -16.96 2.20
CA GLN A 82 -0.92 -15.98 2.01
C GLN A 82 -1.21 -15.21 3.30
N GLY A 83 -1.07 -15.85 4.47
CA GLY A 83 -1.23 -15.19 5.77
C GLY A 83 -0.21 -14.10 6.01
N ILE A 84 1.06 -14.30 5.63
CA ILE A 84 2.09 -13.26 5.70
C ILE A 84 1.79 -12.13 4.72
N LEU A 85 1.46 -12.45 3.47
CA LEU A 85 1.12 -11.42 2.47
C LEU A 85 -0.10 -10.60 2.87
N ALA A 86 -1.12 -11.21 3.46
CA ALA A 86 -2.31 -10.53 3.95
C ALA A 86 -1.98 -9.54 5.07
N GLU A 87 -1.19 -9.95 6.07
CA GLU A 87 -0.81 -9.05 7.16
C GLU A 87 0.05 -7.88 6.63
N GLN A 88 1.00 -8.16 5.74
CA GLN A 88 1.81 -7.12 5.12
C GLN A 88 0.97 -6.16 4.26
N ALA A 89 0.02 -6.68 3.49
CA ALA A 89 -0.89 -5.86 2.71
C ALA A 89 -1.73 -4.93 3.58
N LYS A 90 -2.28 -5.45 4.68
CA LYS A 90 -3.03 -4.68 5.68
C LYS A 90 -2.19 -3.55 6.27
N ILE A 91 -0.99 -3.86 6.77
CA ILE A 91 -0.08 -2.88 7.38
C ILE A 91 0.26 -1.77 6.38
N VAL A 92 0.71 -2.14 5.17
CA VAL A 92 1.11 -1.19 4.14
C VAL A 92 -0.07 -0.32 3.70
N ALA A 93 -1.23 -0.93 3.46
CA ALA A 93 -2.42 -0.20 3.02
C ALA A 93 -2.88 0.81 4.08
N ASN A 94 -2.94 0.40 5.35
CA ASN A 94 -3.37 1.27 6.44
C ASN A 94 -2.44 2.45 6.66
N VAL A 95 -1.12 2.25 6.53
CA VAL A 95 -0.18 3.36 6.60
C VAL A 95 -0.37 4.32 5.43
N ILE A 96 -0.48 3.84 4.19
CA ILE A 96 -0.69 4.72 3.03
C ILE A 96 -1.98 5.53 3.18
N LEU A 97 -3.09 4.88 3.55
CA LEU A 97 -4.37 5.54 3.76
C LEU A 97 -4.27 6.59 4.89
N SER A 98 -3.61 6.25 5.99
CA SER A 98 -3.44 7.16 7.13
C SER A 98 -2.57 8.37 6.78
N GLU A 99 -1.50 8.19 6.01
CA GLU A 99 -0.66 9.30 5.52
C GLU A 99 -1.44 10.22 4.57
N PHE A 100 -2.23 9.67 3.65
CA PHE A 100 -3.10 10.49 2.80
C PHE A 100 -4.16 11.25 3.60
N VAL A 101 -4.82 10.61 4.58
CA VAL A 101 -5.78 11.30 5.45
C VAL A 101 -5.11 12.45 6.21
N LEU A 102 -3.88 12.25 6.69
CA LEU A 102 -3.12 13.29 7.37
C LEU A 102 -2.80 14.46 6.44
N ILE A 103 -2.31 14.18 5.23
CA ILE A 103 -2.06 15.21 4.21
C ILE A 103 -3.35 15.98 3.91
N ASN A 104 -4.43 15.28 3.60
CA ASN A 104 -5.69 15.92 3.22
C ASN A 104 -6.28 16.78 4.35
N LYS A 105 -6.12 16.35 5.61
CA LYS A 105 -6.54 17.14 6.78
C LYS A 105 -5.67 18.37 7.00
N MET A 106 -4.36 18.26 6.77
CA MET A 106 -3.44 19.39 6.90
C MET A 106 -3.68 20.46 5.85
N GLU A 107 -3.98 20.04 4.62
CA GLU A 107 -4.29 20.94 3.50
C GLU A 107 -5.75 21.41 3.49
N GLU A 108 -6.60 20.82 4.34
CA GLU A 108 -8.07 20.97 4.32
C GLU A 108 -8.69 20.73 2.92
N LEU A 109 -7.99 19.93 2.11
CA LEU A 109 -8.27 19.72 0.70
C LEU A 109 -7.79 18.33 0.31
N ILE A 110 -8.51 17.70 -0.62
CA ILE A 110 -8.08 16.46 -1.25
C ILE A 110 -7.60 16.83 -2.64
N LEU A 111 -6.39 16.43 -3.02
CA LEU A 111 -5.81 16.70 -4.33
C LEU A 111 -5.53 15.39 -5.07
N SER A 112 -5.54 15.44 -6.39
CA SER A 112 -5.03 14.33 -7.19
C SER A 112 -3.55 14.09 -6.83
N PRO A 113 -3.09 12.85 -6.64
CA PRO A 113 -1.68 12.56 -6.40
C PRO A 113 -0.79 12.90 -7.61
N PHE A 114 -1.38 13.28 -8.74
CA PHE A 114 -0.66 13.77 -9.91
C PHE A 114 -0.65 15.30 -10.02
N ASP A 115 -1.30 16.00 -9.09
CA ASP A 115 -1.28 17.46 -9.02
C ASP A 115 0.15 17.96 -8.68
N PRO A 116 0.72 18.89 -9.45
CA PRO A 116 2.05 19.44 -9.19
C PRO A 116 2.23 20.12 -7.83
N HIS A 117 1.13 20.57 -7.21
CA HIS A 117 1.12 21.23 -5.91
C HIS A 117 0.98 20.23 -4.75
N MET A 118 0.67 18.96 -5.02
CA MET A 118 0.60 17.93 -4.00
C MET A 118 1.97 17.30 -3.75
N GLU A 119 2.50 17.46 -2.54
CA GLU A 119 3.71 16.75 -2.13
C GLU A 119 3.35 15.33 -1.67
N ILE A 120 3.63 14.33 -2.52
CA ILE A 120 3.53 12.93 -2.09
C ILE A 120 4.60 12.67 -1.03
N GLY A 121 4.15 12.45 0.21
CA GLY A 121 5.05 12.12 1.32
C GLY A 121 5.96 10.91 1.03
N ARG A 122 7.18 10.96 1.59
CA ARG A 122 8.23 9.94 1.39
C ARG A 122 7.77 8.51 1.72
N VAL A 123 6.87 8.36 2.69
CA VAL A 123 6.29 7.08 3.10
C VAL A 123 5.44 6.48 1.96
N ILE A 124 4.56 7.28 1.36
CA ILE A 124 3.70 6.86 0.26
C ILE A 124 4.55 6.53 -0.97
N ASP A 125 5.50 7.40 -1.34
CA ASP A 125 6.40 7.17 -2.48
C ASP A 125 7.15 5.84 -2.34
N PHE A 126 7.72 5.58 -1.16
CA PHE A 126 8.46 4.36 -0.88
C PHE A 126 7.58 3.11 -1.06
N TRP A 127 6.45 3.03 -0.35
CA TRP A 127 5.61 1.83 -0.36
C TRP A 127 4.93 1.61 -1.70
N ILE A 128 4.42 2.65 -2.35
CA ILE A 128 3.79 2.53 -3.67
C ILE A 128 4.83 2.21 -4.74
N LYS A 129 5.75 3.14 -5.02
CA LYS A 129 6.55 3.12 -6.25
C LYS A 129 7.67 2.10 -6.18
N ARG A 130 8.21 1.87 -4.97
CA ARG A 130 9.38 1.00 -4.79
C ARG A 130 9.01 -0.41 -4.36
N ILE A 131 7.89 -0.61 -3.66
CA ILE A 131 7.48 -1.93 -3.14
C ILE A 131 6.26 -2.49 -3.89
N ILE A 132 5.07 -1.92 -3.70
CA ILE A 132 3.80 -2.44 -4.22
C ILE A 132 3.86 -2.61 -5.74
N LEU A 133 4.22 -1.55 -6.46
CA LEU A 133 4.27 -1.56 -7.92
C LEU A 133 5.37 -2.46 -8.49
N LYS A 134 6.31 -2.92 -7.67
CA LYS A 134 7.40 -3.83 -8.05
C LYS A 134 7.13 -5.29 -7.68
N TYR A 135 6.19 -5.56 -6.76
CA TYR A 135 5.89 -6.91 -6.28
C TYR A 135 4.40 -7.26 -6.44
N ARG A 136 4.07 -7.87 -7.59
CA ARG A 136 2.69 -8.22 -7.98
C ARG A 136 1.89 -9.01 -6.93
N PRO A 137 2.44 -10.01 -6.20
CA PRO A 137 1.68 -10.72 -5.18
C PRO A 137 1.18 -9.77 -4.09
N LEU A 138 2.03 -8.89 -3.58
CA LEU A 138 1.62 -7.89 -2.59
C LEU A 138 0.63 -6.89 -3.18
N GLN A 139 0.83 -6.41 -4.42
CA GLN A 139 -0.13 -5.53 -5.08
C GLN A 139 -1.53 -6.15 -5.15
N HIS A 140 -1.62 -7.43 -5.53
CA HIS A 140 -2.89 -8.15 -5.57
C HIS A 140 -3.52 -8.28 -4.18
N THR A 141 -2.73 -8.64 -3.17
CA THR A 141 -3.23 -8.77 -1.79
C THR A 141 -3.64 -7.42 -1.18
N VAL A 142 -2.96 -6.32 -1.52
CA VAL A 142 -3.35 -4.95 -1.14
C VAL A 142 -4.70 -4.59 -1.76
N LEU A 143 -4.92 -4.88 -3.05
CA LEU A 143 -6.22 -4.65 -3.68
C LEU A 143 -7.33 -5.52 -3.06
N ALA A 144 -7.04 -6.78 -2.72
CA ALA A 144 -8.00 -7.65 -2.04
C ALA A 144 -8.38 -7.10 -0.65
N TYR A 145 -7.39 -6.61 0.11
CA TYR A 145 -7.63 -5.96 1.39
C TYR A 145 -8.47 -4.70 1.24
N LEU A 146 -8.12 -3.80 0.30
CA LEU A 146 -8.89 -2.59 0.03
C LEU A 146 -10.34 -2.90 -0.36
N LYS A 147 -10.55 -3.90 -1.23
CA LYS A 147 -11.90 -4.37 -1.60
C LYS A 147 -12.70 -4.73 -0.35
N GLU A 148 -12.16 -5.56 0.52
CA GLU A 148 -12.82 -6.01 1.74
C GLU A 148 -13.17 -4.83 2.65
N GLN A 149 -12.24 -3.88 2.83
CA GLN A 149 -12.43 -2.70 3.67
C GLN A 149 -13.50 -1.73 3.12
N ILE A 150 -13.57 -1.55 1.80
CA ILE A 150 -14.60 -0.72 1.15
C ILE A 150 -15.96 -1.40 1.23
N GLU A 151 -16.01 -2.70 0.97
CA GLU A 151 -17.24 -3.50 0.95
C GLU A 151 -17.86 -3.64 2.34
N SER A 152 -17.04 -3.92 3.37
CA SER A 152 -17.51 -4.03 4.76
C SER A 152 -17.94 -2.68 5.34
N GLY A 153 -17.51 -1.57 4.73
CA GLY A 153 -17.71 -0.23 5.26
C GLY A 153 -16.87 0.08 6.50
N THR A 154 -16.05 -0.86 6.99
CA THR A 154 -15.20 -0.69 8.19
C THR A 154 -14.22 0.45 8.01
N LEU A 155 -13.73 0.67 6.79
CA LEU A 155 -12.84 1.78 6.47
C LEU A 155 -13.45 3.14 6.78
N PHE A 156 -14.77 3.25 6.75
CA PHE A 156 -15.54 4.50 6.84
C PHE A 156 -16.30 4.64 8.17
N ALA A 157 -16.07 3.72 9.12
CA ALA A 157 -16.86 3.63 10.36
C ALA A 157 -16.42 4.63 11.46
N GLY A 158 -15.90 5.81 11.10
CA GLY A 158 -15.44 6.84 12.05
C GLY A 158 -16.58 7.68 12.66
N ASP A 159 -16.34 8.24 13.85
CA ASP A 159 -17.33 9.02 14.62
C ASP A 159 -17.64 10.41 14.01
N ALA A 160 -16.82 10.90 13.07
CA ALA A 160 -16.97 12.23 12.47
C ALA A 160 -17.28 12.20 10.97
N GLN A 161 -18.17 13.10 10.55
CA GLN A 161 -18.63 13.19 9.16
C GLN A 161 -17.54 13.59 8.16
N GLN A 162 -16.63 14.51 8.53
CA GLN A 162 -15.52 14.94 7.68
C GLN A 162 -14.48 13.83 7.50
N ASP A 163 -14.28 13.00 8.52
CA ASP A 163 -13.36 11.87 8.44
C ASP A 163 -13.77 10.88 7.34
N GLU A 164 -15.07 10.67 7.16
CA GLU A 164 -15.60 9.81 6.09
C GLU A 164 -15.20 10.30 4.69
N ILE A 165 -15.25 11.61 4.44
CA ILE A 165 -14.85 12.21 3.14
C ILE A 165 -13.34 12.07 2.94
N TYR A 166 -12.53 12.36 3.96
CA TYR A 166 -11.07 12.20 3.89
C TYR A 166 -10.64 10.74 3.67
N LEU A 167 -11.31 9.78 4.30
CA LEU A 167 -11.08 8.35 4.11
C LEU A 167 -11.48 7.88 2.70
N CYS A 168 -12.53 8.48 2.13
CA CYS A 168 -12.91 8.23 0.76
C CYS A 168 -11.87 8.80 -0.21
N GLY A 169 -11.47 10.07 -0.03
CA GLY A 169 -10.44 10.72 -0.81
C GLY A 169 -9.09 9.99 -0.78
N SER A 170 -8.65 9.54 0.40
CA SER A 170 -7.41 8.76 0.52
C SER A 170 -7.47 7.43 -0.24
N SER A 171 -8.64 6.78 -0.27
CA SER A 171 -8.86 5.57 -1.06
C SER A 171 -8.78 5.84 -2.57
N VAL A 172 -9.33 6.97 -3.03
CA VAL A 172 -9.22 7.43 -4.43
C VAL A 172 -7.76 7.68 -4.79
N GLN A 173 -7.04 8.47 -3.99
CA GLN A 173 -5.63 8.79 -4.20
C GLN A 173 -4.75 7.54 -4.23
N PHE A 174 -5.01 6.57 -3.34
CA PHE A 174 -4.29 5.29 -3.32
C PHE A 174 -4.55 4.49 -4.61
N LEU A 175 -5.81 4.37 -5.05
CA LEU A 175 -6.13 3.68 -6.30
C LEU A 175 -5.51 4.38 -7.53
N LEU A 176 -5.48 5.71 -7.57
CA LEU A 176 -4.82 6.47 -8.64
C LEU A 176 -3.33 6.12 -8.72
N LEU A 177 -2.65 6.07 -7.58
CA LEU A 177 -1.24 5.68 -7.52
C LEU A 177 -0.99 4.22 -7.90
N ILE A 178 -1.88 3.28 -7.54
CA ILE A 178 -1.77 1.89 -7.98
C ILE A 178 -1.99 1.77 -9.50
N ARG A 179 -2.87 2.60 -10.09
CA ARG A 179 -3.17 2.63 -11.54
C ARG A 179 -1.95 2.95 -12.39
N GLY A 180 -1.12 3.91 -11.93
CA GLY A 180 -0.05 4.57 -12.71
C GLY A 180 1.03 3.69 -13.35
N ASN A 181 0.95 2.36 -13.21
CA ASN A 181 1.83 1.39 -13.86
C ASN A 181 1.13 0.51 -14.92
N ARG A 182 -0.16 0.72 -15.17
CA ARG A 182 -0.86 0.13 -16.31
C ARG A 182 -0.53 0.97 -17.53
N LYS A 183 0.25 0.41 -18.46
CA LYS A 183 0.23 0.93 -19.84
C LYS A 183 -1.26 0.97 -20.27
N PRO A 184 -1.75 2.06 -20.87
CA PRO A 184 -3.09 2.05 -21.44
C PRO A 184 -3.17 0.82 -22.36
N ILE A 185 -4.14 -0.05 -22.09
CA ILE A 185 -4.43 -1.15 -22.99
C ILE A 185 -4.96 -0.46 -24.24
N ASN A 186 -4.13 -0.35 -25.28
CA ASN A 186 -4.60 0.06 -26.59
C ASN A 186 -5.78 -0.86 -26.93
N GLU A 187 -6.97 -0.28 -27.07
CA GLU A 187 -8.24 -0.96 -27.31
C GLU A 187 -8.26 -1.79 -28.63
N ALA A 188 -7.16 -1.81 -29.38
CA ALA A 188 -7.02 -2.53 -30.64
C ALA A 188 -6.76 -4.06 -30.51
N ALA A 189 -6.54 -4.60 -29.31
CA ALA A 189 -6.26 -6.04 -29.12
C ALA A 189 -7.47 -6.86 -28.62
N ALA A 190 -8.68 -6.29 -28.63
CA ALA A 190 -9.90 -6.92 -28.12
C ALA A 190 -10.53 -7.99 -29.04
N ASN A 191 -9.76 -8.59 -29.97
CA ASN A 191 -10.20 -9.71 -30.79
C ASN A 191 -9.20 -10.87 -30.65
N GLY A 192 -9.23 -11.53 -29.50
CA GLY A 192 -8.41 -12.68 -29.19
C GLY A 192 -8.94 -13.37 -27.95
N GLY A 193 -10.02 -14.15 -28.11
CA GLY A 193 -10.63 -14.90 -27.03
C GLY A 193 -9.65 -15.92 -26.43
N SER A 194 -9.15 -15.62 -25.22
CA SER A 194 -8.96 -16.58 -24.11
C SER A 194 -8.19 -15.95 -22.92
N ALA A 195 -8.49 -14.70 -22.52
CA ALA A 195 -7.89 -14.10 -21.34
C ALA A 195 -8.95 -13.90 -20.24
N ARG A 196 -9.21 -15.00 -19.53
CA ARG A 196 -9.61 -15.08 -18.12
C ARG A 196 -10.61 -14.03 -17.59
N ARG A 197 -11.81 -14.52 -17.27
CA ARG A 197 -12.77 -13.98 -16.28
C ARG A 197 -12.17 -13.91 -14.86
N ASN A 198 -11.01 -13.29 -14.69
CA ASN A 198 -10.50 -12.89 -13.39
C ASN A 198 -10.90 -11.42 -13.26
N THR A 199 -12.02 -11.17 -12.60
CA THR A 199 -12.53 -9.82 -12.36
C THR A 199 -11.37 -8.99 -11.83
N ASP A 200 -11.02 -7.94 -12.56
CA ASP A 200 -9.89 -7.09 -12.21
C ASP A 200 -10.15 -6.47 -10.84
N LEU A 201 -9.45 -6.94 -9.79
CA LEU A 201 -9.66 -6.47 -8.41
C LEU A 201 -9.60 -4.94 -8.31
N TYR A 202 -8.76 -4.31 -9.14
CA TYR A 202 -8.71 -2.87 -9.23
C TYR A 202 -10.05 -2.28 -9.70
N ALA A 203 -10.60 -2.78 -10.80
CA ALA A 203 -11.91 -2.35 -11.31
C ALA A 203 -13.03 -2.61 -10.31
N ILE A 204 -12.96 -3.70 -9.53
CA ILE A 204 -13.89 -3.95 -8.42
C ILE A 204 -13.76 -2.88 -7.33
N CYS A 205 -12.55 -2.55 -6.90
CA CYS A 205 -12.33 -1.51 -5.90
C CYS A 205 -12.86 -0.15 -6.39
N VAL A 206 -12.57 0.22 -7.65
CA VAL A 206 -13.09 1.47 -8.26
C VAL A 206 -14.62 1.47 -8.27
N LYS A 207 -15.24 0.37 -8.70
CA LYS A 207 -16.71 0.24 -8.72
C LYS A 207 -17.31 0.39 -7.32
N LEU A 208 -16.81 -0.35 -6.34
CA LEU A 208 -17.31 -0.31 -4.96
C LEU A 208 -17.13 1.07 -4.33
N LEU A 209 -16.02 1.75 -4.64
CA LEU A 209 -15.77 3.11 -4.18
C LEU A 209 -16.73 4.11 -4.83
N GLY A 210 -17.04 3.96 -6.12
CA GLY A 210 -18.08 4.75 -6.80
C GLY A 210 -19.48 4.54 -6.20
N GLU A 211 -19.86 3.29 -5.92
CA GLU A 211 -21.11 2.96 -5.23
C GLU A 211 -21.13 3.54 -3.79
N ARG A 212 -19.97 3.69 -3.15
CA ARG A 212 -19.86 4.36 -1.85
C ARG A 212 -20.04 5.88 -1.99
N LEU A 213 -19.39 6.51 -2.97
CA LEU A 213 -19.54 7.94 -3.25
C LEU A 213 -20.99 8.30 -3.56
N GLN A 214 -21.68 7.52 -4.38
CA GLN A 214 -23.12 7.72 -4.66
C GLN A 214 -23.99 7.67 -3.40
N ARG A 215 -23.70 6.74 -2.47
CA ARG A 215 -24.41 6.68 -1.19
C ARG A 215 -24.10 7.89 -0.30
N MET A 216 -22.86 8.37 -0.35
CA MET A 216 -22.39 9.54 0.38
C MET A 216 -22.98 10.85 -0.17
N ALA A 217 -23.28 10.94 -1.47
CA ALA A 217 -23.84 12.13 -2.10
C ALA A 217 -25.12 12.61 -1.40
N ASN A 218 -26.01 11.69 -0.99
CA ASN A 218 -27.22 12.02 -0.25
C ASN A 218 -26.96 12.73 1.09
N LYS A 219 -25.78 12.54 1.68
CA LYS A 219 -25.36 13.11 2.96
C LYS A 219 -24.48 14.36 2.79
N TYR A 220 -23.78 14.50 1.67
CA TYR A 220 -22.68 15.44 1.50
C TYR A 220 -22.74 16.29 0.23
N MET A 221 -23.86 16.33 -0.49
CA MET A 221 -23.98 17.05 -1.78
C MET A 221 -23.63 18.54 -1.69
N GLU A 222 -23.77 19.16 -0.53
CA GLU A 222 -23.44 20.58 -0.30
C GLU A 222 -21.99 20.80 0.21
N SER A 223 -21.20 19.73 0.38
CA SER A 223 -19.82 19.82 0.85
C SER A 223 -18.86 20.02 -0.33
N ASP A 224 -18.18 21.16 -0.38
CA ASP A 224 -17.14 21.45 -1.37
C ASP A 224 -16.03 20.36 -1.37
N LEU A 225 -15.68 19.87 -0.18
CA LEU A 225 -14.70 18.79 -0.03
C LEU A 225 -15.20 17.48 -0.66
N PHE A 226 -16.49 17.15 -0.54
CA PHE A 226 -17.07 15.98 -1.20
C PHE A 226 -17.09 16.12 -2.72
N MET A 227 -17.51 17.29 -3.23
CA MET A 227 -17.50 17.58 -4.67
C MET A 227 -16.10 17.49 -5.26
N ASN A 228 -15.08 17.90 -4.51
CA ASN A 228 -13.68 17.70 -4.88
C ASN A 228 -13.34 16.20 -5.02
N VAL A 229 -13.69 15.37 -4.04
CA VAL A 229 -13.45 13.91 -4.14
C VAL A 229 -14.15 13.31 -5.35
N GLU A 230 -15.39 13.69 -5.64
CA GLU A 230 -16.11 13.24 -6.84
C GLU A 230 -15.39 13.63 -8.14
N SER A 231 -14.80 14.83 -8.18
CA SER A 231 -14.00 15.30 -9.30
C SER A 231 -12.74 14.45 -9.48
N ILE A 232 -11.97 14.22 -8.41
CA ILE A 232 -10.75 13.39 -8.47
C ILE A 232 -11.09 11.94 -8.81
N PHE A 233 -12.24 11.43 -8.35
CA PHE A 233 -12.69 10.07 -8.68
C PHE A 233 -12.87 9.86 -10.18
N GLN A 234 -13.21 10.89 -10.96
CA GLN A 234 -13.31 10.78 -12.42
C GLN A 234 -11.97 10.45 -13.10
N GLU A 235 -10.84 10.57 -12.40
CA GLU A 235 -9.51 10.19 -12.89
C GLU A 235 -9.22 8.68 -12.79
N LEU A 236 -10.12 7.87 -12.20
CA LEU A 236 -9.99 6.41 -12.07
C LEU A 236 -10.64 5.66 -13.24
#